data_AF-A0A9E4K6V6-F1
#
_entry.id   AF-A0A9E4K6V6-F1
#
_cell.length_a   1.000
_cell.length_b   1.000
_cell.length_c   1.000
_cell.angle_alpha   90.00
_cell.angle_beta   90.00
_cell.angle_gamma   90.00
#
_symmetry.space_group_name_H-M   'P 1'
#
loop_
_entity.id
_entity.type
_entity.pdbx_description
1 polymer ?
#
loop_
_entity_poly.entity_id
_entity_poly.type
_entity_poly.pdbx_seq_one_letter_code
_entity_poly.pdbx_strand_id
1 'polypeptide(L)'
;MVEPERQVEGVEGKTLAVISEGLYLLNLLFPLLPLIALAWLWLRHRGSAGRLLFNHLRQAFVGAVIATLLFTMANLLIIFLGGYRSLHALVIFELYYIICVPLLLIPGLLGLIKAMSGQTYRFPLIGRVDV
;
A
#
# COMPACT_ATOMS: atom_id res chain seq x y z
N MET A 1 -5.38 -15.72 -33.98
CA MET A 1 -6.60 -15.55 -33.17
C MET A 1 -6.16 -15.68 -31.72
N VAL A 2 -6.22 -14.61 -30.93
CA VAL A 2 -5.84 -14.66 -29.51
C VAL A 2 -7.12 -15.00 -28.75
N GLU A 3 -7.14 -16.15 -28.07
CA GLU A 3 -8.26 -16.67 -27.29
C GLU A 3 -8.90 -15.59 -26.39
N PRO A 4 -10.24 -15.44 -26.39
CA PRO A 4 -10.95 -14.48 -25.53
C PRO A 4 -10.69 -14.70 -24.04
N GLU A 5 -10.41 -15.94 -23.59
CA GLU A 5 -10.10 -16.24 -22.18
C GLU A 5 -8.83 -15.53 -21.68
N ARG A 6 -7.75 -15.46 -22.48
CA ARG A 6 -6.52 -14.75 -22.08
C ARG A 6 -6.72 -13.24 -21.95
N GLN A 7 -7.65 -12.67 -22.70
CA GLN A 7 -7.98 -11.25 -22.58
C GLN A 7 -8.77 -10.96 -21.30
N VAL A 8 -9.72 -11.83 -20.94
CA VAL A 8 -10.51 -11.70 -19.70
C VAL A 8 -9.60 -11.81 -18.46
N GLU A 9 -8.69 -12.78 -18.43
CA GLU A 9 -7.70 -12.92 -17.35
C GLU A 9 -6.80 -11.67 -17.21
N GLY A 10 -6.42 -11.06 -18.34
CA GLY A 10 -5.63 -9.83 -18.36
C GLY A 10 -6.37 -8.61 -17.80
N VAL A 11 -7.68 -8.49 -18.10
CA VAL A 11 -8.54 -7.40 -17.60
C VAL A 11 -8.81 -7.56 -16.11
N GLU A 12 -9.06 -8.78 -15.65
CA GLU A 12 -9.28 -9.08 -14.23
C GLU A 12 -8.02 -8.80 -13.40
N GLY A 13 -6.86 -9.26 -13.86
CA GLY A 13 -5.57 -9.00 -13.20
C GLY A 13 -5.23 -7.51 -13.11
N LYS A 14 -5.54 -6.72 -14.14
CA LYS A 14 -5.39 -5.26 -14.12
C LYS A 14 -6.32 -4.61 -13.08
N THR A 15 -7.58 -5.04 -13.05
CA THR A 15 -8.59 -4.50 -12.11
C THR A 15 -8.17 -4.75 -10.66
N LEU A 16 -7.73 -5.98 -10.36
CA LEU A 16 -7.23 -6.34 -9.04
C LEU A 16 -5.94 -5.58 -8.66
N ALA A 17 -5.05 -5.29 -9.63
CA ALA A 17 -3.87 -4.46 -9.37
C ALA A 17 -4.25 -3.02 -8.98
N VAL A 18 -5.24 -2.43 -9.65
CA VAL A 18 -5.77 -1.09 -9.31
C VAL A 18 -6.43 -1.09 -7.93
N ILE A 19 -7.23 -2.11 -7.62
CA ILE A 19 -7.85 -2.27 -6.29
C ILE A 19 -6.77 -2.37 -5.21
N SER A 20 -5.69 -3.12 -5.46
CA SER A 20 -4.60 -3.30 -4.50
C SER A 20 -3.94 -1.98 -4.14
N GLU A 21 -3.53 -1.20 -5.14
CA GLU A 21 -2.91 0.12 -4.93
C GLU A 21 -3.90 1.13 -4.33
N GLY A 22 -5.18 1.05 -4.71
CA GLY A 22 -6.25 1.85 -4.11
C GLY A 22 -6.46 1.54 -2.63
N LEU A 23 -6.43 0.27 -2.23
CA LEU A 23 -6.50 -0.16 -0.83
C LEU A 23 -5.27 0.30 -0.05
N TYR A 24 -4.08 0.29 -0.67
CA TYR A 24 -2.89 0.85 -0.04
C TYR A 24 -3.05 2.35 0.25
N LEU A 25 -3.50 3.14 -0.74
CA LEU A 25 -3.75 4.56 -0.53
C LEU A 25 -4.83 4.79 0.52
N LEU A 26 -5.90 3.98 0.54
CA LEU A 26 -6.93 4.06 1.57
C LEU A 26 -6.37 3.73 2.96
N ASN A 27 -5.39 2.82 3.07
CA ASN A 27 -4.72 2.48 4.33
C ASN A 27 -3.93 3.66 4.91
N LEU A 28 -3.48 4.61 4.07
CA LEU A 28 -2.86 5.84 4.57
C LEU A 28 -3.87 6.73 5.29
N LEU A 29 -5.15 6.70 4.90
CA LEU A 29 -6.23 7.50 5.51
C LEU A 29 -6.86 6.78 6.70
N PHE A 30 -7.09 5.48 6.56
CA PHE A 30 -7.71 4.64 7.58
C PHE A 30 -6.77 3.46 7.87
N PRO A 31 -5.73 3.65 8.70
CA PRO A 31 -4.81 2.57 9.02
C PRO A 31 -5.56 1.33 9.55
N LEU A 32 -5.02 0.14 9.30
CA LEU A 32 -5.52 -1.19 9.69
C LEU A 32 -6.68 -1.76 8.85
N LEU A 33 -7.76 -1.01 8.59
CA LEU A 33 -8.94 -1.59 7.94
C LEU A 33 -8.65 -2.06 6.49
N PRO A 34 -8.08 -1.24 5.60
CA PRO A 34 -7.73 -1.66 4.25
C PRO A 34 -6.55 -2.63 4.22
N LEU A 35 -5.67 -2.61 5.24
CA LEU A 35 -4.62 -3.61 5.40
C LEU A 35 -5.20 -5.02 5.59
N ILE A 36 -6.30 -5.18 6.35
CA ILE A 36 -7.00 -6.46 6.49
C ILE A 36 -7.54 -6.92 5.14
N ALA A 37 -8.16 -6.01 4.37
CA ALA A 37 -8.65 -6.32 3.04
C ALA A 37 -7.51 -6.73 2.07
N LEU A 38 -6.36 -6.05 2.13
CA LEU A 38 -5.15 -6.41 1.38
C LEU A 38 -4.58 -7.76 1.81
N ALA A 39 -4.55 -8.06 3.10
CA ALA A 39 -4.10 -9.35 3.61
C ALA A 39 -5.00 -10.49 3.11
N TRP A 40 -6.31 -10.30 3.14
CA TRP A 40 -7.26 -11.24 2.57
C TRP A 40 -7.06 -11.43 1.06
N LEU A 41 -6.87 -10.32 0.33
CA LEU A 41 -6.63 -10.35 -1.12
C LEU A 41 -5.31 -11.08 -1.46
N TRP A 42 -4.25 -10.82 -0.69
CA TRP A 42 -2.95 -11.49 -0.77
C TRP A 42 -3.10 -12.99 -0.55
N LEU A 43 -3.78 -13.42 0.52
CA LEU A 43 -3.99 -14.85 0.80
C LEU A 43 -4.78 -15.56 -0.31
N ARG A 44 -5.78 -14.88 -0.88
CA ARG A 44 -6.61 -15.44 -1.97
C ARG A 44 -5.86 -15.54 -3.29
N HIS A 45 -4.96 -14.60 -3.60
CA HIS A 45 -4.28 -14.52 -4.90
C HIS A 45 -2.77 -14.82 -4.86
N ARG A 46 -2.24 -15.32 -3.74
CA ARG A 46 -0.81 -15.70 -3.59
C ARG A 46 -0.32 -16.72 -4.62
N GLY A 47 -1.23 -17.50 -5.21
CA GLY A 47 -0.94 -18.48 -6.26
C GLY A 47 -1.27 -18.01 -7.69
N SER A 48 -1.64 -16.74 -7.89
CA SER A 48 -1.99 -16.20 -9.20
C SER A 48 -0.77 -16.09 -10.12
N ALA A 49 -0.88 -16.55 -11.37
CA ALA A 49 0.19 -16.52 -12.36
C ALA A 49 0.46 -15.13 -12.97
N GLY A 50 -0.41 -14.14 -12.71
CA GLY A 50 -0.32 -12.80 -13.31
C GLY A 50 0.80 -11.96 -12.71
N ARG A 51 1.92 -11.77 -13.44
CA ARG A 51 3.07 -10.94 -13.01
C ARG A 51 2.70 -9.50 -12.65
N LEU A 52 1.68 -8.93 -13.31
CA LEU A 52 1.16 -7.59 -13.03
C LEU A 52 0.52 -7.51 -11.65
N LEU A 53 -0.46 -8.39 -11.40
CA LEU A 53 -1.18 -8.46 -10.14
C LEU A 53 -0.23 -8.76 -8.98
N PHE A 54 0.66 -9.74 -9.14
CA PHE A 54 1.58 -10.14 -8.07
C PHE A 54 2.50 -9.00 -7.63
N ASN A 55 3.05 -8.22 -8.56
CA ASN A 55 3.91 -7.09 -8.21
C ASN A 55 3.16 -5.97 -7.49
N HIS A 56 2.02 -5.52 -8.03
CA HIS A 56 1.23 -4.45 -7.40
C HIS A 56 0.64 -4.89 -6.06
N LEU A 57 0.15 -6.12 -5.94
CA LEU A 57 -0.39 -6.64 -4.70
C LEU A 57 0.69 -6.77 -3.62
N ARG A 58 1.89 -7.29 -3.96
CA ARG A 58 3.02 -7.38 -3.01
C ARG A 58 3.46 -5.99 -2.55
N GLN A 59 3.58 -5.08 -3.49
CA GLN A 59 4.02 -3.72 -3.23
C GLN A 59 3.03 -2.96 -2.36
N ALA A 60 1.74 -2.99 -2.72
CA ALA A 60 0.65 -2.38 -1.94
C ALA A 60 0.58 -2.98 -0.53
N PHE A 61 0.73 -4.29 -0.39
CA PHE A 61 0.73 -4.97 0.90
C PHE A 61 1.91 -4.54 1.79
N VAL A 62 3.15 -4.58 1.27
CA VAL A 62 4.33 -4.15 2.01
C VAL A 62 4.24 -2.67 2.39
N GLY A 63 3.82 -1.81 1.45
CA GLY A 63 3.59 -0.41 1.73
C GLY A 63 2.56 -0.20 2.84
N ALA A 64 1.44 -0.92 2.80
CA ALA A 64 0.38 -0.80 3.80
C ALA A 64 0.87 -1.24 5.19
N VAL A 65 1.64 -2.33 5.27
CA VAL A 65 2.25 -2.79 6.53
C VAL A 65 3.19 -1.73 7.09
N ILE A 66 4.09 -1.17 6.27
CA ILE A 66 5.03 -0.12 6.71
C ILE A 66 4.26 1.11 7.19
N ALA A 67 3.25 1.57 6.45
CA ALA A 67 2.43 2.70 6.82
C ALA A 67 1.70 2.48 8.15
N THR A 68 1.10 1.31 8.35
CA THR A 68 0.40 0.97 9.59
C THR A 68 1.36 0.83 10.77
N LEU A 69 2.57 0.29 10.55
CA LEU A 69 3.59 0.20 11.59
C LEU A 69 4.05 1.60 12.02
N LEU A 70 4.35 2.47 11.05
CA LEU A 70 4.73 3.86 11.29
C LEU A 70 3.65 4.62 12.07
N PHE A 71 2.39 4.50 11.65
CA PHE A 71 1.26 5.07 12.38
C PHE A 71 1.18 4.54 13.81
N THR A 72 1.31 3.23 14.01
CA THR A 72 1.25 2.61 15.35
C THR A 72 2.40 3.11 16.24
N MET A 73 3.63 3.16 15.71
CA MET A 73 4.79 3.69 16.44
C MET A 73 4.60 5.15 16.84
N ALA A 74 4.02 5.97 15.97
CA ALA A 74 3.74 7.37 16.27
C ALA A 74 2.69 7.54 17.38
N ASN A 75 1.65 6.72 17.40
CA ASN A 75 0.66 6.72 18.48
C ASN A 75 1.26 6.26 19.81
N LEU A 76 2.13 5.24 19.79
CA LEU A 76 2.87 4.83 20.98
C LEU A 76 3.76 5.97 21.50
N LEU A 77 4.44 6.69 20.61
CA LEU A 77 5.27 7.83 20.97
C LEU A 77 4.47 8.95 21.64
N ILE A 78 3.25 9.26 21.17
CA ILE A 78 2.36 10.21 21.86
C ILE A 78 2.12 9.77 23.30
N ILE A 79 1.77 8.50 23.50
CA ILE A 79 1.47 7.95 24.84
C ILE A 79 2.69 8.11 25.76
N PHE A 80 3.91 7.85 25.25
CA PHE A 80 5.15 8.04 26.01
C PHE A 80 5.48 9.51 26.32
N LEU A 81 5.15 10.46 25.43
CA LEU A 81 5.47 11.89 25.59
C LEU A 81 4.46 12.69 26.43
N GLY A 82 3.55 12.02 27.14
CA GLY A 82 2.54 12.65 27.99
C GLY A 82 1.09 12.51 27.49
N GLY A 83 0.88 11.67 26.48
CA GLY A 83 -0.44 11.32 25.96
C GLY A 83 -1.12 12.43 25.15
N TYR A 84 -2.33 12.15 24.69
CA TYR A 84 -3.10 13.05 23.81
C TYR A 84 -3.58 14.35 24.48
N ARG A 85 -3.33 14.55 25.78
CA ARG A 85 -3.61 15.81 26.48
C ARG A 85 -2.46 16.82 26.32
N SER A 86 -1.28 16.38 25.92
CA SER A 86 -0.10 17.23 25.76
C SER A 86 -0.10 17.89 24.37
N LEU A 87 -0.19 19.23 24.34
CA LEU A 87 -0.12 19.99 23.08
C LEU A 87 1.20 19.74 22.34
N HIS A 88 2.31 19.66 23.07
CA HIS A 88 3.63 19.38 22.47
C HIS A 88 3.67 17.99 21.82
N ALA A 89 3.10 16.97 22.46
CA ALA A 89 3.03 15.62 21.89
C ALA A 89 2.20 15.60 20.61
N LEU A 90 1.07 16.30 20.58
CA LEU A 90 0.23 16.43 19.40
C LEU A 90 0.94 17.19 18.26
N VAL A 91 1.65 18.28 18.55
CA VAL A 91 2.42 19.02 17.54
C VAL A 91 3.53 18.17 16.95
N ILE A 92 4.29 17.44 17.78
CA ILE A 92 5.35 16.53 17.32
C ILE A 92 4.76 15.44 16.42
N PHE A 93 3.62 14.87 16.82
CA PHE A 93 2.93 13.85 16.03
C PHE A 93 2.46 14.38 14.67
N GLU A 94 1.88 15.58 14.63
CA GLU A 94 1.43 16.20 13.38
C GLU A 94 2.60 16.48 12.44
N LEU A 95 3.71 17.03 12.96
CA LEU A 95 4.93 17.26 12.16
C LEU A 95 5.49 15.96 11.59
N TYR A 96 5.51 14.90 12.41
CA TYR A 96 5.88 13.56 11.95
C TYR A 96 4.97 13.09 10.80
N TYR A 97 3.65 13.25 10.95
CA TYR A 97 2.68 12.79 9.98
C TYR A 97 2.83 13.52 8.64
N ILE A 98 2.96 14.85 8.67
CA ILE A 98 3.15 15.69 7.46
C ILE A 98 4.45 15.35 6.73
N ILE A 99 5.50 14.91 7.42
CA ILE A 99 6.77 14.54 6.78
C ILE A 99 6.72 13.10 6.26
N CYS A 100 6.28 12.15 7.08
CA CYS A 100 6.38 10.72 6.76
C CYS A 100 5.32 10.25 5.76
N VAL A 101 4.09 10.76 5.84
CA VAL A 101 2.99 10.28 5.00
C VAL A 101 3.20 10.60 3.52
N PRO A 102 3.64 11.80 3.11
CA PRO A 102 3.92 12.08 1.70
C PRO A 102 4.98 11.16 1.09
N LEU A 103 5.98 10.74 1.87
CA LEU A 103 7.03 9.81 1.42
C LEU A 103 6.46 8.43 1.04
N LEU A 104 5.31 8.06 1.59
CA LEU A 104 4.56 6.84 1.28
C LEU A 104 3.45 7.08 0.25
N LEU A 105 2.82 8.24 0.29
CA LEU A 105 1.73 8.63 -0.60
C LEU A 105 2.18 8.74 -2.06
N ILE A 106 3.28 9.46 -2.31
CA ILE A 106 3.83 9.69 -3.65
C ILE A 106 4.12 8.36 -4.35
N PRO A 107 4.86 7.42 -3.75
CA PRO A 107 5.04 6.10 -4.35
C PRO A 107 3.68 5.43 -4.62
N GLY A 108 2.77 5.37 -3.66
CA GLY A 108 1.44 4.77 -3.88
C GLY A 108 0.69 5.28 -5.09
N LEU A 109 0.69 6.59 -5.25
CA LEU A 109 0.02 7.23 -6.37
C LEU A 109 0.65 6.83 -7.71
N LEU A 110 1.99 6.73 -7.76
CA LEU A 110 2.70 6.22 -8.94
C LEU A 110 2.36 4.75 -9.21
N GLY A 111 2.27 3.92 -8.16
CA GLY A 111 1.83 2.53 -8.25
C GLY A 111 0.43 2.41 -8.86
N LEU A 112 -0.52 3.21 -8.37
CA LEU A 112 -1.90 3.26 -8.87
C LEU A 112 -1.95 3.70 -10.34
N ILE A 113 -1.28 4.79 -10.70
CA ILE A 113 -1.24 5.29 -12.09
C ILE A 113 -0.70 4.20 -13.02
N LYS A 114 0.35 3.49 -12.59
CA LYS A 114 0.94 2.40 -13.38
C LYS A 114 0.00 1.21 -13.52
N ALA A 115 -0.67 0.80 -12.44
CA ALA A 115 -1.72 -0.23 -12.49
C ALA A 115 -2.85 0.14 -13.47
N MET A 116 -3.32 1.40 -13.45
CA MET A 116 -4.35 1.90 -14.37
C MET A 116 -3.89 1.88 -15.84
N SER A 117 -2.60 2.07 -16.10
CA SER A 117 -2.01 1.91 -17.44
C SER A 117 -1.71 0.46 -17.83
N GLY A 118 -1.93 -0.51 -16.94
CA GLY A 118 -1.61 -1.93 -17.16
C GLY A 118 -0.11 -2.23 -17.21
N GLN A 119 0.73 -1.29 -16.81
CA GLN A 119 2.19 -1.46 -16.78
C GLN A 119 2.62 -2.08 -15.46
N THR A 120 3.54 -3.02 -15.53
CA THR A 120 4.24 -3.47 -14.31
C THR A 120 5.09 -2.32 -13.78
N TYR A 121 4.97 -2.05 -12.49
CA TYR A 121 5.82 -1.08 -11.81
C TYR A 121 6.38 -1.70 -10.54
N ARG A 122 7.68 -1.49 -10.32
CA ARG A 122 8.42 -1.91 -9.13
C ARG A 122 8.94 -0.62 -8.50
N PHE A 123 8.64 -0.36 -7.24
CA PHE A 123 9.17 0.81 -6.55
C PHE A 123 10.70 0.83 -6.60
N PRO A 124 11.34 1.96 -6.95
CA PRO A 124 12.79 2.06 -6.91
C PRO A 124 13.38 1.96 -5.49
N LEU A 125 12.60 2.25 -4.43
CA LEU A 125 13.05 2.12 -3.03
C LEU A 125 12.84 0.73 -2.40
N ILE A 126 11.80 -0.02 -2.80
CA ILE A 126 11.47 -1.34 -2.22
C ILE A 126 11.91 -2.49 -3.16
N GLY A 127 12.15 -2.20 -4.44
CA GLY A 127 12.45 -3.18 -5.49
C GLY A 127 13.86 -3.77 -5.49
N ARG A 128 14.69 -3.48 -4.48
CA ARG A 128 16.06 -4.02 -4.34
C ARG A 128 16.23 -5.08 -3.25
N VAL A 129 15.18 -5.44 -2.52
CA VAL A 129 15.26 -6.60 -1.60
C VAL A 129 14.91 -7.85 -2.40
N ASP A 130 15.78 -8.19 -3.35
CA ASP A 130 15.86 -9.51 -3.93
C ASP A 130 16.82 -10.31 -3.01
N VAL A 131 16.26 -10.96 -1.99
CA VAL A 131 16.87 -12.12 -1.30
C VAL A 131 15.98 -13.32 -1.57
#